data_AF-A0A6N7V1U0-F1
#
_entry.id   AF-A0A6N7V1U0-F1
#
_cell.length_a   1.000
_cell.length_b   1.000
_cell.length_c   1.000
_cell.angle_alpha   90.00
_cell.angle_beta   90.00
_cell.angle_gamma   90.00
#
_symmetry.space_group_name_H-M   'P 1'
#
loop_
_entity.id
_entity.type
_entity.pdbx_description
1 polymer ?
#
loop_
_entity_poly.entity_id
_entity_poly.type
_entity_poly.pdbx_seq_one_letter_code
_entity_poly.pdbx_strand_id
1 'polypeptide(L)'
;MEKKYNTSFSYAGYSAQSSLEKEHMRAFPTSGDKETDSFTITKTDAGYEDDYINVAANAIYVAYVCDGIKTILPDTEIKVFAEITKTSLVEVPTVDTDLQGKVESSLWVFIDGATFSGQDLTEFKANFNDYLTEHQLYGMAQLVLLNDGKIAYPTKYNYTDYLSEEHYAVRETLYVNK
;
A
#
# COMPACT_ATOMS: atom_id res chain seq x y z
N MET A 1 5.83 -23.19 -0.89
CA MET A 1 4.76 -22.18 -0.85
C MET A 1 3.58 -22.65 -0.01
N GLU A 2 2.81 -23.65 -0.43
CA GLU A 2 1.59 -24.04 0.31
C GLU A 2 1.86 -24.43 1.77
N LYS A 3 2.85 -25.30 2.00
CA LYS A 3 3.29 -25.66 3.37
C LYS A 3 3.86 -24.47 4.16
N LYS A 4 4.52 -23.52 3.48
CA LYS A 4 5.14 -22.34 4.11
C LYS A 4 4.06 -21.42 4.70
N TYR A 5 2.96 -21.24 3.99
CA TYR A 5 1.89 -20.31 4.36
C TYR A 5 0.59 -20.97 4.81
N ASN A 6 0.58 -22.30 4.90
CA ASN A 6 -0.61 -23.10 5.22
C ASN A 6 -1.85 -22.66 4.40
N THR A 7 -1.64 -22.41 3.10
CA THR A 7 -2.63 -21.83 2.18
C THR A 7 -2.47 -22.47 0.80
N SER A 8 -3.57 -22.64 0.07
CA SER A 8 -3.56 -23.12 -1.32
C SER A 8 -3.44 -21.96 -2.31
N PHE A 9 -2.67 -22.17 -3.38
CA PHE A 9 -2.40 -21.15 -4.39
C PHE A 9 -2.81 -21.61 -5.80
N SER A 10 -3.27 -20.67 -6.60
CA SER A 10 -3.47 -20.80 -8.04
C SER A 10 -2.34 -20.06 -8.78
N TYR A 11 -1.95 -20.57 -9.96
CA TYR A 11 -0.81 -20.06 -10.72
C TYR A 11 -1.29 -19.39 -12.01
N ALA A 12 -0.95 -18.12 -12.18
CA ALA A 12 -1.48 -17.26 -13.24
C ALA A 12 -0.58 -17.17 -14.48
N GLY A 13 0.70 -17.51 -14.37
CA GLY A 13 1.65 -17.47 -15.48
C GLY A 13 3.09 -17.68 -15.05
N TYR A 14 3.93 -18.12 -15.99
CA TYR A 14 5.35 -18.36 -15.81
C TYR A 14 6.16 -17.63 -16.87
N SER A 15 7.26 -17.04 -16.45
CA SER A 15 8.22 -16.33 -17.29
C SER A 15 9.60 -16.93 -17.10
N ALA A 16 10.17 -17.47 -18.19
CA ALA A 16 11.53 -17.98 -18.20
C ALA A 16 12.56 -16.84 -18.10
N GLN A 17 13.76 -17.14 -17.62
CA GLN A 17 14.84 -16.16 -17.54
C GLN A 17 15.17 -15.58 -18.93
N SER A 18 15.38 -14.26 -18.96
CA SER A 18 15.84 -13.52 -20.15
C SER A 18 17.04 -12.62 -19.80
N SER A 19 17.52 -11.85 -20.78
CA SER A 19 18.56 -10.84 -20.55
C SER A 19 18.08 -9.66 -19.70
N LEU A 20 16.76 -9.45 -19.58
CA LEU A 20 16.17 -8.31 -18.87
C LEU A 20 15.50 -8.70 -17.55
N GLU A 21 15.07 -9.95 -17.43
CA GLU A 21 14.25 -10.41 -16.30
C GLU A 21 14.73 -11.75 -15.77
N LYS A 22 14.68 -11.90 -14.44
CA LYS A 22 14.86 -13.19 -13.78
C LYS A 22 13.65 -14.09 -14.05
N GLU A 23 13.88 -15.40 -14.00
CA GLU A 23 12.81 -16.38 -14.02
C GLU A 23 11.84 -16.12 -12.86
N HIS A 24 10.54 -16.08 -13.15
CA HIS A 24 9.50 -15.82 -12.16
C HIS A 24 8.16 -16.43 -12.53
N MET A 25 7.29 -16.57 -11.53
CA MET A 25 5.93 -17.08 -11.65
C MET A 25 4.96 -16.18 -10.89
N ARG A 26 3.78 -15.94 -11.46
CA ARG A 26 2.68 -15.22 -10.79
C ARG A 26 1.74 -16.23 -10.14
N ALA A 27 1.40 -16.00 -8.88
CA ALA A 27 0.48 -16.82 -8.12
C ALA A 27 -0.47 -15.95 -7.30
N PHE A 28 -1.58 -16.51 -6.85
CA PHE A 28 -2.54 -15.86 -5.96
C PHE A 28 -3.21 -16.91 -5.06
N PRO A 29 -3.67 -16.58 -3.84
CA PRO A 29 -4.44 -17.51 -3.02
C PRO A 29 -5.67 -18.01 -3.76
N THR A 30 -5.96 -19.30 -3.72
CA THR A 30 -7.12 -19.86 -4.44
C THR A 30 -8.46 -19.27 -3.99
N SER A 31 -8.53 -18.79 -2.74
CA SER A 31 -9.68 -18.07 -2.19
C SER A 31 -9.68 -16.56 -2.47
N GLY A 32 -8.61 -16.03 -3.06
CA GLY A 32 -8.38 -14.60 -3.26
C GLY A 32 -8.74 -14.11 -4.65
N ASP A 33 -8.65 -12.80 -4.83
CA ASP A 33 -8.85 -12.11 -6.10
C ASP A 33 -7.58 -12.19 -6.95
N LYS A 34 -7.71 -12.68 -8.20
CA LYS A 34 -6.57 -12.84 -9.09
C LYS A 34 -5.85 -11.52 -9.39
N GLU A 35 -6.55 -10.40 -9.46
CA GLU A 35 -5.93 -9.12 -9.82
C GLU A 35 -5.27 -8.46 -8.61
N THR A 36 -5.88 -8.51 -7.44
CA THR A 36 -5.39 -7.77 -6.27
C THR A 36 -4.56 -8.58 -5.29
N ASP A 37 -4.71 -9.90 -5.30
CA ASP A 37 -4.01 -10.80 -4.36
C ASP A 37 -2.89 -11.57 -5.08
N SER A 38 -2.55 -11.16 -6.30
CA SER A 38 -1.44 -11.72 -7.07
C SER A 38 -0.10 -11.26 -6.56
N PHE A 39 0.80 -12.22 -6.43
CA PHE A 39 2.16 -12.05 -5.95
C PHE A 39 3.13 -12.79 -6.89
N THR A 40 4.42 -12.48 -6.79
CA THR A 40 5.50 -12.98 -7.63
C THR A 40 6.39 -13.93 -6.85
N ILE A 41 6.68 -15.09 -7.44
CA ILE A 41 7.70 -16.02 -6.97
C ILE A 41 8.89 -15.88 -7.93
N THR A 42 10.03 -15.40 -7.44
CA THR A 42 11.21 -15.11 -8.25
C THR A 42 12.31 -16.11 -7.97
N LYS A 43 12.94 -16.64 -9.02
CA LYS A 43 14.14 -17.48 -8.90
C LYS A 43 15.34 -16.65 -8.46
N THR A 44 16.05 -17.12 -7.44
CA THR A 44 17.31 -16.52 -6.97
C THR A 44 18.42 -17.58 -6.93
N ASP A 45 19.67 -17.13 -6.74
CA ASP A 45 20.82 -18.02 -6.60
C ASP A 45 20.68 -18.96 -5.38
N ALA A 46 19.97 -18.51 -4.35
CA ALA A 46 19.72 -19.25 -3.11
C ALA A 46 18.45 -20.11 -3.14
N GLY A 47 17.63 -20.04 -4.20
CA GLY A 47 16.38 -20.79 -4.27
C GLY A 47 15.27 -20.02 -4.96
N TYR A 48 14.17 -19.79 -4.24
CA TYR A 48 13.02 -18.99 -4.67
C TYR A 48 12.63 -18.05 -3.54
N GLU A 49 12.37 -16.81 -3.88
CA GLU A 49 11.81 -15.79 -2.99
C GLU A 49 10.44 -15.39 -3.49
N ASP A 50 9.60 -14.90 -2.58
CA ASP A 50 8.24 -14.49 -2.90
C ASP A 50 7.85 -13.25 -2.09
N ASP A 51 6.97 -12.43 -2.66
CA ASP A 51 6.43 -11.21 -2.07
C ASP A 51 5.01 -11.44 -1.50
N TYR A 52 4.62 -12.69 -1.21
CA TYR A 52 3.27 -13.00 -0.75
C TYR A 52 2.88 -12.25 0.53
N ILE A 53 3.80 -12.13 1.50
CA ILE A 53 3.53 -11.42 2.76
C ILE A 53 3.26 -9.93 2.51
N ASN A 54 3.95 -9.30 1.54
CA ASN A 54 3.69 -7.92 1.17
C ASN A 54 2.24 -7.74 0.71
N VAL A 55 1.76 -8.65 -0.14
CA VAL A 55 0.39 -8.62 -0.68
C VAL A 55 -0.63 -8.92 0.43
N ALA A 56 -0.41 -9.99 1.20
CA ALA A 56 -1.34 -10.44 2.23
C ALA A 56 -1.46 -9.48 3.42
N ALA A 57 -0.39 -8.76 3.77
CA ALA A 57 -0.39 -7.79 4.86
C ALA A 57 -1.04 -6.44 4.48
N ASN A 58 -1.27 -6.19 3.19
CA ASN A 58 -1.69 -4.87 2.70
C ASN A 58 -3.03 -4.41 3.28
N ALA A 59 -4.00 -5.32 3.44
CA ALA A 59 -5.31 -4.97 4.01
C ALA A 59 -5.22 -4.45 5.45
N ILE A 60 -4.43 -5.11 6.30
CA ILE A 60 -4.19 -4.68 7.70
C ILE A 60 -3.38 -3.38 7.71
N TYR A 61 -2.37 -3.27 6.84
CA TYR A 61 -1.58 -2.04 6.71
C TYR A 61 -2.45 -0.82 6.32
N VAL A 62 -3.32 -0.96 5.32
CA VAL A 62 -4.24 0.12 4.90
C VAL A 62 -5.23 0.47 6.01
N ALA A 63 -5.77 -0.53 6.72
CA ALA A 63 -6.66 -0.28 7.86
C ALA A 63 -5.96 0.50 8.97
N TYR A 64 -4.73 0.09 9.32
CA TYR A 64 -3.93 0.74 10.35
C TYR A 64 -3.65 2.21 10.02
N VAL A 65 -3.23 2.48 8.79
CA VAL A 65 -2.99 3.85 8.32
C VAL A 65 -4.29 4.67 8.28
N CYS A 66 -5.41 4.09 7.82
CA CYS A 66 -6.71 4.74 7.83
C CYS A 66 -7.13 5.16 9.25
N ASP A 67 -6.96 4.27 10.23
CA ASP A 67 -7.29 4.56 11.62
C ASP A 67 -6.41 5.67 12.17
N GLY A 68 -5.11 5.66 11.86
CA GLY A 68 -4.20 6.77 12.14
C GLY A 68 -4.69 8.10 11.58
N ILE A 69 -5.03 8.16 10.29
CA ILE A 69 -5.53 9.39 9.67
C ILE A 69 -6.82 9.86 10.33
N LYS A 70 -7.75 8.95 10.69
CA LYS A 70 -8.99 9.32 11.39
C LYS A 70 -8.77 9.90 12.79
N THR A 71 -7.66 9.59 13.45
CA THR A 71 -7.31 10.28 14.71
C THR A 71 -6.91 11.74 14.49
N ILE A 72 -6.38 12.07 13.31
CA ILE A 72 -5.93 13.41 12.94
C ILE A 72 -7.08 14.19 12.29
N LEU A 73 -7.84 13.55 11.40
CA LEU A 73 -8.93 14.10 10.60
C LEU A 73 -10.21 13.25 10.76
N PRO A 74 -10.91 13.34 11.90
CA PRO A 74 -12.04 12.46 12.20
C PRO A 74 -13.26 12.65 11.27
N ASP A 75 -13.44 13.87 10.75
CA ASP A 75 -14.64 14.25 9.98
C ASP A 75 -14.38 14.35 8.46
N THR A 76 -13.17 14.02 8.01
CA THR A 76 -12.78 14.14 6.61
C THR A 76 -12.93 12.81 5.88
N GLU A 77 -13.58 12.83 4.72
CA GLU A 77 -13.63 11.65 3.85
C GLU A 77 -12.28 11.43 3.16
N ILE A 78 -11.74 10.22 3.34
CA ILE A 78 -10.46 9.82 2.78
C ILE A 78 -10.56 8.48 2.06
N LYS A 79 -9.63 8.25 1.13
CA LYS A 79 -9.33 6.93 0.60
C LYS A 79 -7.84 6.68 0.65
N VAL A 80 -7.47 5.52 1.18
CA VAL A 80 -6.08 5.11 1.31
C VAL A 80 -5.84 3.90 0.43
N PHE A 81 -4.82 3.98 -0.40
CA PHE A 81 -4.29 2.87 -1.17
C PHE A 81 -2.82 2.71 -0.83
N ALA A 82 -2.34 1.47 -0.79
CA ALA A 82 -0.95 1.20 -0.47
C ALA A 82 -0.41 0.01 -1.25
N GLU A 83 0.90 0.01 -1.36
CA GLU A 83 1.71 -1.13 -1.77
C GLU A 83 2.83 -1.32 -0.75
N ILE A 84 2.87 -2.48 -0.10
CA ILE A 84 4.04 -2.86 0.70
C ILE A 84 5.14 -3.25 -0.28
N THR A 85 6.16 -2.43 -0.37
CA THR A 85 7.30 -2.64 -1.28
C THR A 85 8.31 -3.62 -0.71
N LYS A 86 8.40 -3.70 0.63
CA LYS A 86 9.33 -4.60 1.31
C LYS A 86 8.91 -4.84 2.76
N THR A 87 9.18 -6.04 3.25
CA THR A 87 8.94 -6.37 4.66
C THR A 87 10.00 -7.31 5.23
N SER A 88 10.17 -7.26 6.56
CA SER A 88 10.88 -8.27 7.34
C SER A 88 9.94 -9.18 8.14
N LEU A 89 8.63 -9.15 7.85
CA LEU A 89 7.65 -10.07 8.41
C LEU A 89 7.93 -11.52 7.96
N VAL A 90 7.79 -12.47 8.88
CA VAL A 90 7.97 -13.91 8.61
C VAL A 90 6.64 -14.65 8.43
N GLU A 91 5.55 -14.02 8.84
CA GLU A 91 4.17 -14.51 8.70
C GLU A 91 3.23 -13.33 8.40
N VAL A 92 2.02 -13.65 7.93
CA VAL A 92 0.99 -12.63 7.68
C VAL A 92 0.56 -12.05 9.03
N PRO A 93 0.63 -10.73 9.23
CA PRO A 93 0.29 -10.11 10.51
C PRO A 93 -1.19 -10.32 10.82
N THR A 94 -1.52 -10.34 12.11
CA THR A 94 -2.92 -10.46 12.57
C THR A 94 -3.37 -9.25 13.37
N VAL A 95 -2.43 -8.41 13.79
CA VAL A 95 -2.67 -7.15 14.50
C VAL A 95 -1.72 -6.07 13.98
N ASP A 96 -2.15 -4.82 14.03
CA ASP A 96 -1.45 -3.69 13.44
C ASP A 96 -0.04 -3.47 14.01
N THR A 97 0.16 -3.75 15.30
CA THR A 97 1.46 -3.62 15.97
C THR A 97 2.54 -4.54 15.38
N ASP A 98 2.15 -5.60 14.66
CA ASP A 98 3.10 -6.49 14.00
C ASP A 98 3.88 -5.78 12.89
N LEU A 99 3.30 -4.72 12.31
CA LEU A 99 3.82 -3.96 11.18
C LEU A 99 4.96 -2.99 11.57
N GLN A 100 4.96 -2.51 12.81
CA GLN A 100 5.87 -1.45 13.26
C GLN A 100 7.33 -1.84 13.06
N GLY A 101 8.07 -1.00 12.31
CA GLY A 101 9.50 -1.19 12.05
C GLY A 101 9.83 -2.27 11.01
N LYS A 102 8.83 -2.99 10.50
CA LYS A 102 8.99 -4.16 9.62
C LYS A 102 8.49 -3.94 8.20
N VAL A 103 7.92 -2.79 7.87
CA VAL A 103 7.27 -2.52 6.59
C VAL A 103 7.84 -1.25 5.94
N GLU A 104 8.19 -1.35 4.66
CA GLU A 104 8.47 -0.21 3.77
C GLU A 104 7.39 -0.19 2.67
N SER A 105 6.80 0.96 2.39
CA SER A 105 5.59 1.06 1.56
C SER A 105 5.54 2.29 0.64
N SER A 106 4.71 2.20 -0.39
CA SER A 106 4.19 3.34 -1.13
C SER A 106 2.74 3.56 -0.74
N LEU A 107 2.41 4.76 -0.30
CA LEU A 107 1.09 5.13 0.17
C LEU A 107 0.50 6.25 -0.68
N TRP A 108 -0.79 6.16 -0.97
CA TRP A 108 -1.58 7.21 -1.62
C TRP A 108 -2.80 7.52 -0.77
N VAL A 109 -2.82 8.72 -0.19
CA VAL A 109 -3.90 9.23 0.64
C VAL A 109 -4.66 10.28 -0.17
N PHE A 110 -5.87 9.94 -0.57
CA PHE A 110 -6.79 10.84 -1.25
C PHE A 110 -7.73 11.49 -0.24
N ILE A 111 -7.88 12.80 -0.35
CA ILE A 111 -8.65 13.65 0.57
C ILE A 111 -9.66 14.44 -0.26
N ASP A 112 -10.91 14.53 0.18
CA ASP A 112 -11.94 15.29 -0.55
C ASP A 112 -11.77 16.81 -0.35
N GLY A 113 -11.51 17.55 -1.44
CA GLY A 113 -11.47 19.01 -1.43
C GLY A 113 -12.78 19.67 -1.00
N ALA A 114 -13.92 18.98 -1.12
CA ALA A 114 -15.20 19.51 -0.66
C ALA A 114 -15.30 19.60 0.88
N THR A 115 -14.52 18.80 1.62
CA THR A 115 -14.58 18.72 3.09
C THR A 115 -13.28 19.16 3.78
N PHE A 116 -12.26 19.52 2.99
CA PHE A 116 -10.93 19.80 3.48
C PHE A 116 -10.29 20.98 2.77
N SER A 117 -9.82 21.99 3.52
CA SER A 117 -9.20 23.16 2.91
C SER A 117 -7.70 22.96 2.68
N GLY A 118 -7.12 23.67 1.70
CA GLY A 118 -5.68 23.58 1.42
C GLY A 118 -4.77 24.08 2.56
N GLN A 119 -5.27 24.96 3.46
CA GLN A 119 -4.51 25.40 4.64
C GLN A 119 -4.34 24.27 5.67
N ASP A 120 -5.32 23.36 5.74
CA ASP A 120 -5.30 22.20 6.64
C ASP A 120 -4.29 21.13 6.16
N LEU A 121 -3.91 21.14 4.87
CA LEU A 121 -3.04 20.11 4.29
C LEU A 121 -1.62 20.15 4.84
N THR A 122 -1.09 21.33 5.15
CA THR A 122 0.27 21.45 5.69
C THR A 122 0.35 20.91 7.12
N GLU A 123 -0.63 21.24 7.96
CA GLU A 123 -0.73 20.72 9.32
C GLU A 123 -0.99 19.21 9.32
N PHE A 124 -1.92 18.75 8.48
CA PHE A 124 -2.15 17.32 8.29
C PHE A 124 -0.88 16.58 7.85
N LYS A 125 -0.13 17.11 6.88
CA LYS A 125 1.13 16.51 6.43
C LYS A 125 2.13 16.35 7.57
N ALA A 126 2.25 17.35 8.45
CA ALA A 126 3.14 17.28 9.61
C ALA A 126 2.68 16.20 10.61
N ASN A 127 1.41 16.26 11.04
CA ASN A 127 0.84 15.31 11.99
C ASN A 127 0.87 13.86 11.46
N PHE A 128 0.65 13.70 10.15
CA PHE A 128 0.69 12.39 9.52
C PHE A 128 2.11 11.85 9.39
N ASN A 129 3.10 12.71 9.11
CA ASN A 129 4.50 12.33 9.15
C ASN A 129 4.94 11.89 10.56
N ASP A 130 4.48 12.59 11.59
CA ASP A 130 4.75 12.22 12.99
C ASP A 130 4.12 10.85 13.31
N TYR A 131 2.84 10.63 12.95
CA TYR A 131 2.18 9.33 13.08
C TYR A 131 2.98 8.19 12.42
N LEU A 132 3.37 8.35 11.14
CA LEU A 132 4.13 7.33 10.43
C LEU A 132 5.50 7.07 11.09
N THR A 133 6.16 8.12 11.59
CA THR A 133 7.46 8.02 12.26
C THR A 133 7.35 7.30 13.60
N GLU A 134 6.38 7.68 14.44
CA GLU A 134 6.12 7.07 15.75
C GLU A 134 5.78 5.58 15.63
N HIS A 135 5.01 5.23 14.59
CA HIS A 135 4.65 3.85 14.30
C HIS A 135 5.66 3.11 13.41
N GLN A 136 6.80 3.74 13.09
CA GLN A 136 7.89 3.14 12.32
C GLN A 136 7.40 2.55 10.98
N LEU A 137 6.50 3.27 10.31
CA LEU A 137 5.95 2.94 9.00
C LEU A 137 6.75 3.70 7.94
N TYR A 138 7.68 3.00 7.30
CA TYR A 138 8.66 3.61 6.42
C TYR A 138 8.20 3.64 4.95
N GLY A 139 8.80 4.54 4.18
CA GLY A 139 8.61 4.64 2.73
C GLY A 139 8.14 6.01 2.28
N MET A 140 7.33 6.04 1.23
CA MET A 140 6.81 7.27 0.63
C MET A 140 5.30 7.33 0.80
N ALA A 141 4.77 8.51 1.15
CA ALA A 141 3.35 8.79 1.03
C ALA A 141 3.09 9.99 0.12
N GLN A 142 2.04 9.87 -0.68
CA GLN A 142 1.49 10.95 -1.48
C GLN A 142 0.16 11.38 -0.90
N LEU A 143 0.06 12.67 -0.59
CA LEU A 143 -1.16 13.29 -0.10
C LEU A 143 -1.80 14.04 -1.26
N VAL A 144 -2.99 13.60 -1.68
CA VAL A 144 -3.68 14.09 -2.88
C VAL A 144 -4.98 14.74 -2.45
N LEU A 145 -5.00 16.08 -2.48
CA LEU A 145 -6.22 16.85 -2.27
C LEU A 145 -7.00 16.90 -3.59
N LEU A 146 -8.02 16.06 -3.70
CA LEU A 146 -8.84 15.95 -4.89
C LEU A 146 -9.70 17.20 -5.11
N ASN A 147 -10.05 17.45 -6.36
CA ASN A 147 -11.11 18.42 -6.69
C ASN A 147 -12.43 18.02 -6.01
N ASP A 148 -13.25 19.00 -5.66
CA ASP A 148 -14.47 18.81 -4.86
C ASP A 148 -15.37 17.66 -5.34
N GLY A 149 -15.75 16.78 -4.41
CA GLY A 149 -16.71 15.70 -4.64
C GLY A 149 -16.17 14.56 -5.50
N LYS A 150 -14.84 14.47 -5.68
CA LYS A 150 -14.21 13.41 -6.47
C LYS A 150 -13.79 12.19 -5.65
N ILE A 151 -13.85 12.25 -4.33
CA ILE A 151 -13.40 11.16 -3.45
C ILE A 151 -14.13 9.83 -3.67
N ALA A 152 -15.37 9.87 -4.15
CA ALA A 152 -16.16 8.67 -4.41
C ALA A 152 -15.61 7.80 -5.57
N TYR A 153 -14.83 8.36 -6.50
CA TYR A 153 -14.47 7.68 -7.74
C TYR A 153 -13.15 6.87 -7.75
N PRO A 154 -12.10 7.22 -7.00
CA PRO A 154 -10.92 6.36 -6.87
C PRO A 154 -11.29 4.99 -6.31
N THR A 155 -10.76 3.94 -6.93
CA THR A 155 -10.89 2.55 -6.54
C THR A 155 -9.53 1.88 -6.60
N LYS A 156 -9.42 0.66 -6.04
CA LYS A 156 -8.18 -0.14 -6.10
C LYS A 156 -7.70 -0.42 -7.53
N TYR A 157 -8.55 -0.24 -8.54
CA TYR A 157 -8.25 -0.51 -9.95
C TYR A 157 -7.84 0.73 -10.76
N ASN A 158 -8.14 1.94 -10.29
CA ASN A 158 -7.96 3.17 -11.07
C ASN A 158 -7.42 4.35 -10.25
N TYR A 159 -7.05 4.17 -8.99
CA TYR A 159 -6.60 5.28 -8.14
C TYR A 159 -5.38 6.01 -8.73
N THR A 160 -4.53 5.32 -9.49
CA THR A 160 -3.37 5.92 -10.17
C THR A 160 -3.75 6.96 -11.22
N ASP A 161 -4.93 6.85 -11.84
CA ASP A 161 -5.41 7.82 -12.82
C ASP A 161 -5.59 9.20 -12.15
N TYR A 162 -6.00 9.21 -10.88
CA TYR A 162 -6.21 10.40 -10.05
C TYR A 162 -4.91 11.07 -9.58
N LEU A 163 -3.75 10.56 -10.01
CA LEU A 163 -2.46 11.21 -9.83
C LEU A 163 -2.13 12.20 -10.97
N SER A 164 -3.04 12.35 -11.94
CA SER A 164 -2.96 13.35 -13.01
C SER A 164 -3.49 14.70 -12.53
N GLU A 165 -2.88 15.80 -12.99
CA GLU A 165 -3.16 17.18 -12.53
C GLU A 165 -4.62 17.62 -12.70
N GLU A 166 -5.39 17.02 -13.62
CA GLU A 166 -6.80 17.34 -13.83
C GLU A 166 -7.72 16.88 -12.68
N HIS A 167 -7.24 15.99 -11.80
CA HIS A 167 -8.05 15.39 -10.74
C HIS A 167 -7.83 15.99 -9.34
N TYR A 168 -6.77 16.76 -9.13
CA TYR A 168 -6.41 17.29 -7.82
C TYR A 168 -6.10 18.78 -7.84
N ALA A 169 -6.33 19.44 -6.70
CA ALA A 169 -5.93 20.82 -6.48
C ALA A 169 -4.49 20.89 -5.96
N VAL A 170 -4.10 19.96 -5.08
CA VAL A 170 -2.75 19.89 -4.49
C VAL A 170 -2.30 18.44 -4.38
N ARG A 171 -1.01 18.20 -4.66
CA ARG A 171 -0.35 16.90 -4.44
C ARG A 171 0.98 17.11 -3.76
N GLU A 172 1.14 16.50 -2.60
CA GLU A 172 2.34 16.58 -1.78
C GLU A 172 2.96 15.18 -1.62
N THR A 173 4.28 15.13 -1.50
CA THR A 173 5.00 13.88 -1.19
C THR A 173 5.75 14.04 0.12
N LEU A 174 5.73 12.99 0.93
CA LEU A 174 6.52 12.86 2.15
C LEU A 174 7.31 11.54 2.13
N TYR A 175 8.44 11.54 2.82
CA TYR A 175 9.34 10.39 2.93
C TYR A 175 9.65 10.13 4.39
N VAL A 176 9.41 8.89 4.82
CA VAL A 176 9.72 8.42 6.17
C VAL A 176 10.84 7.39 6.05
N ASN A 177 12.02 7.78 6.52
CA ASN A 177 13.23 6.97 6.40
C ASN A 177 13.42 6.08 7.63
N LYS A 178 14.05 4.92 7.41
CA LYS A 178 14.43 3.95 8.43
C LYS A 178 15.73 4.32 9.13
#